data_AF-A0A5N6KG47-F1
#
_entry.id   AF-A0A5N6KG47-F1
#
_cell.length_a   1.000
_cell.length_b   1.000
_cell.length_c   1.000
_cell.angle_alpha   90.00
_cell.angle_beta   90.00
_cell.angle_gamma   90.00
#
_symmetry.space_group_name_H-M   'P 1'
#
loop_
_entity.id
_entity.type
_entity.pdbx_description
1 polymer ?
#
loop_
_entity_poly.entity_id
_entity_poly.type
_entity_poly.pdbx_seq_one_letter_code
_entity_poly.pdbx_strand_id
1 'polypeptide(L)'
;MREDNAKGATGGGRQIREEGGRDLEGQDWKFAVLMAGRAPLISLEKEQDRWGPVDENDVLTLPTLHVHGMKDPGLDYHKELLNVWCDKGSAQLIEWNGNHRIPIKSADVEAVVTPMLALAKKLGVLTVDLRF
;
A
#
# COMPACT_ATOMS: atom_id res chain seq x y z
N MET A 1 -40.81 16.35 6.22
CA MET A 1 -39.88 16.67 5.12
C MET A 1 -38.50 16.26 5.59
N ARG A 2 -37.97 15.16 5.04
CA ARG A 2 -36.57 14.76 5.19
C ARG A 2 -35.91 15.19 3.89
N GLU A 3 -34.90 16.06 3.99
CA GLU A 3 -34.11 16.46 2.83
C GLU A 3 -33.02 15.42 2.60
N ASP A 4 -33.13 14.77 1.45
CA ASP A 4 -32.12 13.92 0.86
C ASP A 4 -30.92 14.79 0.47
N ASN A 5 -29.74 14.51 1.01
CA ASN A 5 -28.50 15.07 0.50
C ASN A 5 -27.68 13.97 -0.16
N ALA A 6 -28.03 13.72 -1.42
CA ALA A 6 -27.21 12.95 -2.34
C ALA A 6 -25.93 13.73 -2.64
N LYS A 7 -24.81 13.34 -2.01
CA LYS A 7 -23.48 13.71 -2.51
C LYS A 7 -23.05 12.66 -3.53
N GLY A 8 -22.82 13.14 -4.75
CA GLY A 8 -22.50 12.35 -5.91
C GLY A 8 -21.27 11.47 -5.73
N ALA A 9 -21.42 10.21 -6.14
CA ALA A 9 -20.34 9.27 -6.29
C ALA A 9 -19.47 9.66 -7.50
N THR A 10 -18.31 10.22 -7.24
CA THR A 10 -17.16 10.17 -8.15
C THR A 10 -16.41 8.88 -7.82
N GLY A 11 -16.30 7.95 -8.77
CA GLY A 11 -15.74 6.61 -8.56
C GLY A 11 -14.27 6.59 -8.15
N GLY A 12 -14.01 6.78 -6.85
CA GLY A 12 -12.75 6.51 -6.18
C GLY A 12 -13.02 5.52 -5.05
N GLY A 13 -12.16 4.51 -4.92
CA GLY A 13 -12.28 3.52 -3.84
C GLY A 13 -12.26 4.20 -2.47
N ARG A 14 -13.00 3.65 -1.52
CA ARG A 14 -12.94 4.01 -0.11
C ARG A 14 -11.68 3.39 0.49
N GLN A 15 -10.96 4.13 1.32
CA GLN A 15 -9.86 3.54 2.09
C GLN A 15 -10.39 2.39 2.98
N ILE A 16 -9.69 1.24 3.01
CA ILE A 16 -10.05 0.08 3.86
C ILE A 16 -10.34 0.49 5.30
N ARG A 17 -9.57 1.47 5.79
CA ARG A 17 -9.70 2.07 7.11
C ARG A 17 -10.10 3.53 7.06
N GLU A 18 -11.20 3.90 7.71
CA GLU A 18 -11.81 5.23 7.55
C GLU A 18 -10.87 6.40 7.87
N GLU A 19 -9.96 6.23 8.84
CA GLU A 19 -9.06 7.31 9.27
C GLU A 19 -7.71 7.38 8.54
N GLY A 20 -7.54 6.69 7.41
CA GLY A 20 -6.42 6.95 6.48
C GLY A 20 -5.03 6.94 7.13
N GLY A 21 -4.54 5.75 7.46
CA GLY A 21 -3.20 5.56 8.03
C GLY A 21 -3.09 5.70 9.54
N ARG A 22 -4.14 6.07 10.28
CA ARG A 22 -4.08 6.16 11.74
C ARG A 22 -4.47 4.89 12.48
N ASP A 23 -3.67 3.87 12.77
CA ASP A 23 -4.17 2.60 13.35
C ASP A 23 -5.00 2.69 14.67
N LEU A 24 -5.54 1.55 15.13
CA LEU A 24 -6.40 1.49 16.33
C LEU A 24 -5.69 1.97 17.62
N GLU A 25 -4.36 2.03 17.61
CA GLU A 25 -3.54 2.54 18.72
C GLU A 25 -3.23 4.04 18.56
N GLY A 26 -3.74 4.68 17.50
CA GLY A 26 -3.55 6.10 17.20
C GLY A 26 -2.25 6.43 16.48
N GLN A 27 -1.52 5.43 15.96
CA GLN A 27 -0.27 5.67 15.23
C GLN A 27 -0.59 6.15 13.81
N ASP A 28 0.04 7.24 13.39
CA ASP A 28 -0.21 7.91 12.10
C ASP A 28 0.84 7.48 11.05
N TRP A 29 0.55 6.39 10.34
CA TRP A 29 1.36 5.82 9.28
C TRP A 29 1.42 6.74 8.07
N LYS A 30 2.63 7.12 7.66
CA LYS A 30 2.86 8.07 6.55
C LYS A 30 2.97 7.41 5.19
N PHE A 31 3.49 6.18 5.15
CA PHE A 31 3.57 5.37 3.94
C PHE A 31 3.70 3.90 4.32
N ALA A 32 3.50 3.02 3.35
CA ALA A 32 3.70 1.59 3.50
C ALA A 32 4.79 1.06 2.54
N VAL A 33 5.42 -0.04 2.93
CA VAL A 33 6.27 -0.85 2.04
C VAL A 33 5.70 -2.27 2.06
N LEU A 34 5.13 -2.69 0.93
CA LEU A 34 4.54 -4.02 0.75
C LEU A 34 5.53 -4.92 0.03
N MET A 35 6.08 -5.89 0.75
CA MET A 35 7.03 -6.86 0.19
C MET A 35 6.27 -8.16 -0.17
N ALA A 36 6.23 -8.51 -1.46
CA ALA A 36 5.53 -9.68 -1.99
C ALA A 36 4.05 -9.78 -1.51
N GLY A 37 3.39 -8.63 -1.34
CA GLY A 37 1.98 -8.56 -0.95
C GLY A 37 1.07 -9.12 -2.04
N ARG A 38 0.04 -9.88 -1.68
CA ARG A 38 -0.88 -10.55 -2.63
C ARG A 38 -2.33 -10.20 -2.37
N ALA A 39 -3.14 -10.24 -3.43
CA ALA A 39 -4.60 -10.22 -3.35
C ALA A 39 -5.17 -11.61 -2.96
N PRO A 40 -6.43 -11.66 -2.46
CA PRO A 40 -7.29 -10.52 -2.08
C PRO A 40 -6.88 -9.93 -0.72
N LEU A 41 -7.29 -8.69 -0.46
CA LEU A 41 -7.15 -8.11 0.87
C LEU A 41 -8.17 -8.71 1.84
N ILE A 42 -7.76 -8.82 3.10
CA ILE A 42 -8.61 -9.25 4.21
C ILE A 42 -8.42 -8.23 5.31
N SER A 43 -9.51 -7.70 5.83
CA SER A 43 -9.47 -6.83 7.00
C SER A 43 -9.43 -7.69 8.26
N LEU A 44 -8.44 -7.41 9.11
CA LEU A 44 -8.24 -8.05 10.40
C LEU A 44 -8.75 -7.19 11.56
N GLU A 45 -9.36 -6.03 11.28
CA GLU A 45 -9.89 -5.14 12.31
C GLU A 45 -11.24 -5.67 12.82
N LYS A 46 -11.25 -6.18 14.05
CA LYS A 46 -12.46 -6.69 14.71
C LYS A 46 -13.28 -5.55 15.30
N GLU A 47 -12.61 -4.50 15.75
CA GLU A 47 -13.15 -3.40 16.53
C GLU A 47 -14.08 -2.49 15.70
N GLN A 48 -13.90 -2.46 14.39
CA GLN A 48 -14.74 -1.68 13.46
C GLN A 48 -15.85 -2.52 12.77
N ASP A 49 -16.07 -3.77 13.18
CA ASP A 49 -17.00 -4.72 12.51
C ASP A 49 -16.66 -4.95 11.02
N ARG A 50 -15.37 -4.82 10.67
CA ARG A 50 -14.85 -5.01 9.31
C ARG A 50 -14.05 -6.30 9.17
N TRP A 51 -14.21 -7.27 10.07
CA TRP A 51 -13.48 -8.53 10.02
C TRP A 51 -13.93 -9.38 8.83
N GLY A 52 -13.00 -9.72 7.93
CA GLY A 52 -13.27 -10.61 6.81
C GLY A 52 -12.91 -10.02 5.45
N PRO A 53 -13.53 -10.54 4.37
CA PRO A 53 -13.25 -10.09 3.01
C PRO A 53 -13.58 -8.60 2.87
N VAL A 54 -12.64 -7.85 2.33
CA VAL A 54 -12.93 -6.52 1.79
C VAL A 54 -13.38 -6.68 0.33
N ASP A 55 -14.11 -5.70 -0.20
CA ASP A 55 -14.53 -5.68 -1.61
C ASP A 55 -13.64 -4.72 -2.43
N GLU A 56 -13.75 -4.76 -3.76
CA GLU A 56 -12.92 -3.96 -4.67
C GLU A 56 -13.07 -2.43 -4.52
N ASN A 57 -14.09 -1.96 -3.79
CA ASN A 57 -14.22 -0.55 -3.44
C ASN A 57 -13.34 -0.18 -2.25
N ASP A 58 -12.84 -1.14 -1.47
CA ASP A 58 -11.95 -0.91 -0.36
C ASP A 58 -10.48 -0.99 -0.84
N VAL A 59 -9.83 0.16 -0.93
CA VAL A 59 -8.47 0.31 -1.48
C VAL A 59 -7.46 0.79 -0.43
N LEU A 60 -6.17 0.68 -0.75
CA LEU A 60 -5.05 1.30 -0.05
C LEU A 60 -4.74 2.68 -0.65
N THR A 61 -4.97 3.74 0.13
CA THR A 61 -4.78 5.14 -0.25
C THR A 61 -3.48 5.73 0.28
N LEU A 62 -2.83 5.07 1.24
CA LEU A 62 -1.53 5.52 1.73
C LEU A 62 -0.49 5.46 0.59
N PRO A 63 0.42 6.45 0.52
CA PRO A 63 1.62 6.32 -0.29
C PRO A 63 2.28 4.96 -0.01
N THR A 64 2.48 4.15 -1.05
CA THR A 64 2.91 2.77 -0.88
C THR A 64 4.01 2.41 -1.87
N LEU A 65 5.08 1.78 -1.40
CA LEU A 65 6.00 1.06 -2.26
C LEU A 65 5.56 -0.39 -2.33
N HIS A 66 5.14 -0.85 -3.51
CA HIS A 66 4.81 -2.24 -3.76
C HIS A 66 6.03 -2.92 -4.38
N VAL A 67 6.61 -3.90 -3.70
CA VAL A 67 7.86 -4.55 -4.08
C VAL A 67 7.63 -6.04 -4.34
N HIS A 68 7.95 -6.55 -5.52
CA HIS A 68 7.87 -7.98 -5.80
C HIS A 68 8.96 -8.47 -6.77
N GLY A 69 9.26 -9.76 -6.71
CA GLY A 69 10.18 -10.42 -7.61
C GLY A 69 9.51 -10.79 -8.94
N MET A 70 10.18 -10.59 -10.07
CA MET A 70 9.66 -10.95 -11.40
C MET A 70 9.53 -12.46 -11.63
N LYS A 71 10.15 -13.28 -10.77
CA LYS A 71 10.09 -14.76 -10.83
C LYS A 71 9.25 -15.35 -9.70
N ASP A 72 8.47 -14.51 -9.01
CA ASP A 72 7.55 -14.97 -7.99
C ASP A 72 6.43 -15.82 -8.63
N PRO A 73 6.15 -17.04 -8.16
CA PRO A 73 5.01 -17.82 -8.62
C PRO A 73 3.66 -17.12 -8.41
N GLY A 74 3.58 -16.18 -7.46
CA GLY A 74 2.41 -15.38 -7.14
C GLY A 74 2.31 -14.04 -7.89
N LEU A 75 3.12 -13.82 -8.94
CA LEU A 75 3.22 -12.53 -9.64
C LEU A 75 1.87 -11.93 -10.06
N ASP A 76 0.94 -12.75 -10.53
CA ASP A 76 -0.38 -12.28 -10.94
C ASP A 76 -1.18 -11.73 -9.75
N TYR A 77 -1.07 -12.33 -8.57
CA TYR A 77 -1.70 -11.82 -7.35
C TYR A 77 -1.05 -10.53 -6.82
N HIS A 78 0.24 -10.33 -7.08
CA HIS A 78 0.93 -9.07 -6.75
C HIS A 78 0.45 -7.93 -7.65
N LYS A 79 0.34 -8.22 -8.96
CA LYS A 79 -0.22 -7.29 -9.95
C LYS A 79 -1.69 -6.98 -9.66
N GLU A 80 -2.48 -7.97 -9.26
CA GLU A 80 -3.86 -7.75 -8.85
C GLU A 80 -3.92 -6.84 -7.62
N LEU A 81 -3.11 -7.10 -6.59
CA LEU A 81 -3.05 -6.23 -5.41
C LEU A 81 -2.73 -4.79 -5.79
N LEU A 82 -1.76 -4.57 -6.67
CA LEU A 82 -1.40 -3.24 -7.14
C LEU A 82 -2.52 -2.56 -7.94
N ASN A 83 -3.18 -3.27 -8.86
CA ASN A 83 -4.08 -2.66 -9.83
C ASN A 83 -5.52 -2.51 -9.34
N VAL A 84 -5.97 -3.39 -8.44
CA VAL A 84 -7.34 -3.42 -7.95
C VAL A 84 -7.43 -2.81 -6.55
N TRP A 85 -6.44 -3.07 -5.71
CA TRP A 85 -6.54 -2.80 -4.27
C TRP A 85 -5.70 -1.62 -3.80
N CYS A 86 -4.98 -0.93 -4.69
CA CYS A 86 -4.34 0.35 -4.40
C CYS A 86 -5.07 1.46 -5.15
N ASP A 87 -5.31 2.59 -4.48
CA ASP A 87 -5.86 3.77 -5.13
C ASP A 87 -4.94 4.28 -6.24
N LYS A 88 -5.51 4.86 -7.29
CA LYS A 88 -4.74 5.28 -8.46
C LYS A 88 -3.73 6.35 -8.07
N GLY A 89 -2.44 6.02 -8.24
CA GLY A 89 -1.33 6.91 -7.92
C GLY A 89 -0.91 6.92 -6.44
N SER A 90 -1.53 6.12 -5.57
CA SER A 90 -1.06 5.92 -4.20
C SER A 90 0.15 4.98 -4.14
N ALA A 91 0.28 4.06 -5.10
CA ALA A 91 1.33 3.05 -5.12
C ALA A 91 2.38 3.27 -6.22
N GLN A 92 3.65 3.05 -5.87
CA GLN A 92 4.77 2.91 -6.79
C GLN A 92 5.24 1.44 -6.81
N LEU A 93 5.37 0.87 -8.00
CA LEU A 93 5.87 -0.50 -8.19
C LEU A 93 7.41 -0.51 -8.24
N ILE A 94 8.02 -1.49 -7.55
CA ILE A 94 9.43 -1.83 -7.62
C ILE A 94 9.56 -3.32 -7.92
N GLU A 95 10.13 -3.63 -9.08
CA GLU A 95 10.39 -5.00 -9.51
C GLU A 95 11.88 -5.32 -9.43
N TRP A 96 12.20 -6.57 -9.10
CA TRP A 96 13.58 -7.05 -9.07
C TRP A 96 13.68 -8.50 -9.55
N ASN A 97 14.88 -8.95 -9.91
CA ASN A 97 15.13 -10.27 -10.49
C ASN A 97 15.19 -11.39 -9.43
N GLY A 98 14.14 -11.51 -8.62
CA GLY A 98 14.01 -12.46 -7.52
C GLY A 98 12.76 -13.35 -7.62
N ASN A 99 12.76 -14.42 -6.82
CA ASN A 99 11.58 -15.25 -6.53
C ASN A 99 10.86 -14.73 -5.27
N HIS A 100 10.03 -15.56 -4.63
CA HIS A 100 9.26 -15.23 -3.43
C HIS A 100 10.14 -15.07 -2.18
N ARG A 101 10.85 -13.93 -2.07
CA ARG A 101 11.76 -13.60 -0.97
C ARG A 101 12.01 -12.10 -0.87
N ILE A 102 12.74 -11.70 0.18
CA ILE A 102 13.28 -10.34 0.34
C ILE A 102 14.61 -10.20 -0.45
N PRO A 103 14.86 -9.05 -1.11
CA PRO A 103 16.16 -8.72 -1.70
C PRO A 103 17.28 -8.79 -0.66
N ILE A 104 18.40 -9.43 -1.02
CA ILE A 104 19.59 -9.52 -0.14
C ILE A 104 20.90 -9.16 -0.84
N LYS A 105 20.93 -9.15 -2.18
CA LYS A 105 22.11 -8.71 -2.92
C LYS A 105 22.13 -7.19 -2.93
N SER A 106 23.30 -6.60 -2.74
CA SER A 106 23.44 -5.15 -2.59
C SER A 106 22.72 -4.36 -3.68
N ALA A 107 22.84 -4.75 -4.95
CA ALA A 107 22.16 -4.07 -6.05
C ALA A 107 20.63 -4.14 -5.96
N ASP A 108 20.06 -5.29 -5.57
CA ASP A 108 18.62 -5.45 -5.41
C ASP A 108 18.09 -4.72 -4.17
N VAL A 109 18.89 -4.71 -3.09
CA VAL A 109 18.58 -3.95 -1.87
C VAL A 109 18.59 -2.45 -2.16
N GLU A 110 19.62 -1.95 -2.87
CA GLU A 110 19.76 -0.56 -3.26
C GLU A 110 18.58 -0.09 -4.14
N ALA A 111 18.14 -0.94 -5.06
CA ALA A 111 16.97 -0.69 -5.91
C ALA A 111 15.67 -0.51 -5.10
N VAL A 112 15.54 -1.14 -3.94
CA VAL A 112 14.38 -0.99 -3.04
C VAL A 112 14.57 0.18 -2.06
N VAL A 113 15.76 0.32 -1.49
CA VAL A 113 16.04 1.32 -0.45
C VAL A 113 16.05 2.74 -1.02
N THR A 114 16.60 2.94 -2.23
CA THR A 114 16.64 4.27 -2.86
C THR A 114 15.26 4.93 -2.99
N PRO A 115 14.24 4.29 -3.61
CA PRO A 115 12.90 4.87 -3.66
C PRO A 115 12.22 4.96 -2.29
N MET A 116 12.52 4.07 -1.34
CA MET A 116 12.03 4.16 0.04
C MET A 116 12.51 5.43 0.74
N LEU A 117 13.80 5.74 0.64
CA LEU A 117 14.37 6.96 1.20
C LEU A 117 13.83 8.21 0.49
N ALA A 118 13.65 8.15 -0.84
CA ALA A 118 13.06 9.24 -1.61
C ALA A 118 11.61 9.51 -1.20
N LEU A 119 10.80 8.48 -1.00
CA LEU A 119 9.42 8.60 -0.52
C LEU A 119 9.37 9.16 0.91
N ALA A 120 10.23 8.64 1.80
CA ALA A 120 10.34 9.14 3.17
C ALA A 120 10.72 10.63 3.22
N LYS A 121 11.66 11.08 2.36
CA LYS A 121 12.01 12.51 2.21
C LYS A 121 10.84 13.32 1.68
N LYS A 122 10.17 12.85 0.61
CA LYS A 122 9.01 13.53 0.01
C LYS A 122 7.88 13.75 1.02
N LEU A 123 7.68 12.81 1.94
CA LEU A 123 6.64 12.87 2.96
C LEU A 123 7.08 13.57 4.25
N GLY A 124 8.32 14.08 4.31
CA GLY A 124 8.85 14.74 5.50
C GLY A 124 9.12 13.80 6.68
N VAL A 125 9.11 12.48 6.46
CA VAL A 125 9.45 11.47 7.48
C VAL A 125 10.97 11.44 7.71
N LEU A 126 11.73 11.53 6.62
CA LEU A 126 13.18 11.61 6.67
C LEU A 126 13.63 13.06 6.49
N THR A 127 14.06 13.69 7.58
CA THR A 127 14.50 15.09 7.63
C THR A 127 16.01 15.28 7.54
N VAL A 128 16.78 14.19 7.60
CA VAL A 128 18.25 14.20 7.49
C VAL A 128 18.68 13.63 6.15
N ASP A 129 19.80 14.14 5.64
CA ASP A 129 20.40 13.59 4.43
C ASP A 129 21.32 12.41 4.79
N LEU A 130 20.87 11.20 4.45
CA LEU A 130 21.66 9.99 4.65
C LEU A 130 22.63 9.85 3.48
N ARG A 131 23.93 9.96 3.76
CA ARG A 131 24.99 9.66 2.79
C ARG A 131 25.36 8.19 2.93
N PHE A 132 25.20 7.43 1.85
CA PHE A 132 25.63 6.04 1.74
C PHE A 132 26.65 5.91 0.62
#